data_AF-A0A0P9EKC7-F1
#
_entry.id   AF-A0A0P9EKC7-F1
#
_cell.length_a   1.000
_cell.length_b   1.000
_cell.length_c   1.000
_cell.angle_alpha   90.00
_cell.angle_beta   90.00
_cell.angle_gamma   90.00
#
_symmetry.space_group_name_H-M   'P 1'
#
loop_
_entity.id
_entity.type
_entity.pdbx_description
1 polymer ?
#
loop_
_entity_poly.entity_id
_entity_poly.type
_entity_poly.pdbx_seq_one_letter_code
_entity_poly.pdbx_strand_id
1 'polypeptide(L)'
;MPKPSIMRAVFPGDGREYGYVLPDLKKASQAAGRPIRSLEDRGAIIFLDYCFATKCCQRFLPFWIRRGMKTLPDEEGAIAKELILFHAQKTNPSTKVYFESK
;
A
#
# COMPACT_ATOMS: atom_id res chain seq x y z
N MET A 1 -18.50 3.83 11.24
CA MET A 1 -18.15 4.72 10.11
C MET A 1 -19.27 5.74 9.94
N PRO A 2 -18.98 7.03 9.76
CA PRO A 2 -20.01 8.02 9.42
C PRO A 2 -20.66 7.68 8.07
N LYS A 3 -21.95 7.97 7.93
CA LYS A 3 -22.73 7.60 6.72
C LYS A 3 -22.27 8.44 5.50
N PRO A 4 -22.21 7.87 4.29
CA PRO A 4 -21.69 8.53 3.08
C PRO A 4 -22.36 9.88 2.74
N SER A 5 -23.62 10.05 3.15
CA SER A 5 -24.40 11.27 2.94
C SER A 5 -23.86 12.49 3.69
N ILE A 6 -23.21 12.31 4.85
CA ILE A 6 -22.65 13.41 5.65
C ILE A 6 -21.36 13.92 5.01
N MET A 7 -20.53 13.02 4.49
CA MET A 7 -19.22 13.36 3.94
C MET A 7 -19.30 14.29 2.72
N ARG A 8 -20.36 14.12 1.91
CA ARG A 8 -20.63 14.96 0.73
C ARG A 8 -21.06 16.39 1.10
N ALA A 9 -21.68 16.57 2.27
CA ALA A 9 -22.12 17.87 2.76
C ALA A 9 -20.98 18.65 3.44
N VAL A 10 -20.05 17.94 4.09
CA VAL A 10 -18.91 18.56 4.79
C VAL A 10 -17.74 18.84 3.83
N PHE A 11 -17.58 18.05 2.76
CA PHE A 11 -16.52 18.21 1.76
C PHE A 11 -17.13 18.25 0.34
N PRO A 12 -17.56 19.43 -0.15
CA PRO A 12 -18.11 19.58 -1.49
C PRO A 12 -17.03 19.26 -2.53
N GLY A 13 -17.29 18.30 -3.42
CA GLY A 13 -16.35 17.89 -4.48
C GLY A 13 -15.58 16.60 -4.16
N ASP A 14 -15.04 16.46 -2.95
CA ASP A 14 -14.12 15.35 -2.59
C ASP A 14 -14.73 14.30 -1.64
N GLY A 15 -16.01 14.39 -1.33
CA GLY A 15 -16.69 13.51 -0.37
C GLY A 15 -16.60 12.00 -0.69
N ARG A 16 -16.37 11.60 -1.95
CA ARG A 16 -16.09 10.19 -2.31
C ARG A 16 -14.67 9.76 -1.96
N GLU A 17 -13.67 10.60 -2.24
CA GLU A 17 -12.27 10.28 -1.93
C GLU A 17 -12.06 10.19 -0.42
N TYR A 18 -12.57 11.17 0.34
CA TYR A 18 -12.46 11.14 1.79
C TYR A 18 -13.38 10.10 2.45
N GLY A 19 -14.53 9.79 1.84
CA GLY A 19 -15.50 8.85 2.38
C GLY A 19 -15.14 7.38 2.23
N TYR A 20 -14.39 7.02 1.19
CA TYR A 20 -14.08 5.62 0.87
C TYR A 20 -12.57 5.36 0.74
N VAL A 21 -11.86 6.18 -0.03
CA VAL A 21 -10.44 5.96 -0.32
C VAL A 21 -9.59 6.14 0.93
N LEU A 22 -9.74 7.26 1.64
CA LEU A 22 -8.89 7.55 2.81
C LEU A 22 -9.06 6.54 3.96
N PRO A 23 -10.28 6.12 4.35
CA PRO A 23 -10.46 5.08 5.36
C PRO A 23 -9.83 3.74 4.98
N ASP A 24 -9.95 3.34 3.71
CA ASP A 24 -9.45 2.04 3.25
C ASP A 24 -7.92 2.05 3.17
N LEU A 25 -7.31 3.13 2.66
CA LEU A 25 -5.86 3.31 2.69
C LEU A 25 -5.29 3.32 4.12
N LYS A 26 -6.01 3.91 5.09
CA LYS A 26 -5.61 3.90 6.50
C LYS A 26 -5.60 2.49 7.09
N LYS A 27 -6.66 1.70 6.85
CA LYS A 27 -6.72 0.30 7.29
C LYS A 27 -5.62 -0.54 6.66
N ALA A 28 -5.40 -0.36 5.36
CA ALA A 28 -4.35 -1.06 4.62
C ALA A 28 -2.95 -0.71 5.14
N SER A 29 -2.69 0.57 5.42
CA SER A 29 -1.44 1.03 6.04
C SER A 29 -1.23 0.46 7.44
N GLN A 30 -2.30 0.36 8.23
CA GLN A 30 -2.24 -0.24 9.57
C GLN A 30 -1.94 -1.74 9.51
N ALA A 31 -2.51 -2.46 8.54
CA ALA A 31 -2.23 -3.88 8.31
C ALA A 31 -0.78 -4.08 7.83
N ALA A 32 -0.32 -3.24 6.91
CA ALA A 32 1.06 -3.23 6.40
C ALA A 32 2.11 -3.02 7.51
N GLY A 33 1.78 -2.30 8.58
CA GLY A 33 2.67 -2.12 9.73
C GLY A 33 2.70 -3.28 10.73
N ARG A 34 1.81 -4.27 10.64
CA ARG A 34 1.73 -5.39 11.61
C ARG A 34 2.92 -6.38 11.55
N PRO A 35 3.47 -6.72 10.37
CA PRO A 35 4.56 -7.69 10.26
C PRO A 35 5.93 -7.16 10.67
N ILE A 36 6.09 -5.83 10.78
CA ILE A 36 7.37 -5.18 11.09
C ILE A 36 7.32 -4.73 12.56
N ARG A 37 7.85 -5.54 13.49
CA ARG A 37 7.84 -5.23 14.93
C ARG A 37 9.24 -5.03 15.51
N SER A 38 10.21 -5.75 15.00
CA SER A 38 11.62 -5.70 15.42
C SER A 38 12.52 -5.29 14.25
N LEU A 39 13.73 -4.82 14.57
CA LEU A 39 14.73 -4.44 13.55
C LEU A 39 15.26 -5.64 12.74
N GLU A 40 15.08 -6.85 13.27
CA GLU A 40 15.46 -8.12 12.64
C GLU A 40 14.34 -8.68 11.75
N ASP A 41 13.10 -8.21 11.93
CA ASP A 41 11.94 -8.74 11.21
C ASP A 41 12.02 -8.39 9.73
N ARG A 42 11.73 -9.38 8.90
CA ARG A 42 11.65 -9.22 7.45
C ARG A 42 10.27 -9.62 6.99
N GLY A 43 9.61 -8.70 6.31
CA GLY A 43 8.31 -8.92 5.72
C GLY A 43 8.26 -8.30 4.33
N ALA A 44 7.64 -9.03 3.41
CA ALA A 44 7.18 -8.47 2.14
C ALA A 44 5.71 -8.08 2.29
N ILE A 45 5.35 -6.89 1.84
CA ILE A 45 3.98 -6.41 1.81
C ILE A 45 3.58 -6.32 0.35
N ILE A 46 2.42 -6.85 -0.02
CA ILE A 46 1.96 -6.85 -1.40
C ILE A 46 0.59 -6.21 -1.42
N PHE A 47 0.43 -5.18 -2.26
CA PHE A 47 -0.85 -4.55 -2.52
C PHE A 47 -1.30 -4.93 -3.93
N LEU A 48 -2.39 -5.66 -4.02
CA LEU A 48 -2.91 -6.22 -5.27
C LEU A 48 -3.99 -5.33 -5.90
N ASP A 49 -3.97 -4.03 -5.61
CA ASP A 49 -5.00 -3.09 -6.05
C ASP A 49 -4.36 -1.85 -6.70
N TYR A 50 -4.85 -1.52 -7.90
CA TYR A 50 -4.43 -0.38 -8.70
C TYR A 50 -4.64 0.97 -8.00
N CYS A 51 -5.58 1.05 -7.05
CA CYS A 51 -5.87 2.28 -6.32
C CYS A 51 -4.60 2.85 -5.69
N PHE A 52 -3.74 1.99 -5.16
CA PHE A 52 -2.50 2.42 -4.54
C PHE A 52 -1.39 2.80 -5.54
N ALA A 53 -1.50 2.39 -6.80
CA ALA A 53 -0.63 2.86 -7.88
C ALA A 53 -1.03 4.28 -8.37
N THR A 54 -2.24 4.73 -8.05
CA THR A 54 -2.75 6.04 -8.46
C THR A 54 -2.17 7.18 -7.63
N LYS A 55 -1.68 8.25 -8.29
CA LYS A 55 -1.04 9.42 -7.62
C LYS A 55 -1.92 10.08 -6.56
N CYS A 56 -3.24 10.17 -6.79
CA CYS A 56 -4.18 10.75 -5.83
C CYS A 56 -4.21 9.97 -4.51
N CYS A 57 -4.24 8.64 -4.59
CA CYS A 57 -4.25 7.76 -3.43
C CYS A 57 -2.88 7.71 -2.73
N GLN A 58 -1.78 7.70 -3.50
CA GLN A 58 -0.44 7.64 -2.94
C GLN A 58 -0.16 8.82 -2.01
N ARG A 59 -0.72 10.01 -2.24
CA ARG A 59 -0.56 11.16 -1.34
C ARG A 59 -1.00 10.89 0.10
N PHE A 60 -1.95 9.98 0.29
CA PHE A 60 -2.47 9.61 1.60
C PHE A 60 -1.70 8.47 2.28
N LEU A 61 -0.76 7.84 1.57
CA LEU A 61 0.07 6.78 2.14
C LEU A 61 1.25 7.35 2.96
N PRO A 62 1.61 6.70 4.07
CA PRO A 62 2.80 7.03 4.83
C PRO A 62 4.06 7.07 3.96
N PHE A 63 4.96 8.01 4.25
CA PHE A 63 6.20 8.20 3.48
C PHE A 63 7.04 6.91 3.36
N TRP A 64 7.13 6.11 4.41
CA TRP A 64 7.89 4.86 4.41
C TRP A 64 7.35 3.82 3.42
N ILE A 65 6.02 3.75 3.23
CA ILE A 65 5.39 2.89 2.23
C ILE A 65 5.70 3.41 0.83
N ARG A 66 5.51 4.73 0.61
CA ARG A 66 5.73 5.36 -0.70
C ARG A 66 7.18 5.24 -1.17
N ARG A 67 8.13 5.34 -0.26
CA ARG A 67 9.57 5.24 -0.58
C ARG A 67 10.00 3.82 -0.97
N GLY A 68 9.40 2.79 -0.37
CA GLY A 68 9.72 1.38 -0.64
C GLY A 68 8.81 0.70 -1.66
N MET A 69 7.99 1.49 -2.35
CA MET A 69 6.99 1.04 -3.31
C MET A 69 7.64 0.70 -4.65
N LYS A 70 7.44 -0.53 -5.14
CA LYS A 70 7.85 -0.94 -6.47
C LYS A 70 6.64 -1.49 -7.22
N THR A 71 6.37 -0.93 -8.41
CA THR A 71 5.37 -1.46 -9.34
C THR A 71 5.96 -2.63 -10.11
N LEU A 72 5.22 -3.73 -10.19
CA LEU A 72 5.58 -4.89 -10.98
C LEU A 72 4.64 -5.01 -12.19
N PRO A 73 5.13 -5.52 -13.33
CA PRO A 73 4.27 -5.85 -14.46
C PRO A 73 3.33 -7.01 -14.10
N ASP A 74 2.14 -7.02 -14.72
CA ASP A 74 1.20 -8.13 -14.67
C ASP A 74 1.71 -9.28 -15.55
N GLU A 75 2.70 -9.99 -15.01
CA GLU A 75 3.32 -11.16 -15.64
C GLU A 75 3.29 -12.32 -14.65
N GLU A 76 2.99 -13.51 -15.16
CA GLU A 76 2.94 -14.73 -14.36
C GLU A 76 4.30 -14.96 -13.66
N GLY A 77 4.27 -15.03 -12.33
CA GLY A 77 5.47 -15.24 -11.52
C GLY A 77 6.32 -14.00 -11.24
N ALA A 78 5.92 -12.78 -11.67
CA ALA A 78 6.66 -11.55 -11.37
C ALA A 78 6.81 -11.31 -9.85
N ILE A 79 5.72 -11.49 -9.10
CA ILE A 79 5.70 -11.38 -7.63
C ILE A 79 6.59 -12.46 -7.00
N ALA A 80 6.48 -13.71 -7.49
CA ALA A 80 7.25 -14.83 -6.96
C ALA A 80 8.76 -14.62 -7.13
N LYS A 81 9.18 -14.12 -8.29
CA LYS A 81 10.58 -13.80 -8.58
C LYS A 81 11.12 -12.73 -7.63
N GLU A 82 10.37 -11.66 -7.39
CA GLU A 82 10.78 -10.61 -6.45
C GLU A 82 10.77 -11.08 -4.99
N LEU A 83 9.83 -11.93 -4.59
CA LEU A 83 9.83 -12.54 -3.27
C LEU A 83 11.04 -13.44 -3.04
N ILE A 84 11.41 -14.25 -4.05
CA ILE A 84 12.62 -15.08 -3.98
C ILE A 84 13.87 -14.21 -3.84
N LEU A 85 13.98 -13.16 -4.66
CA LEU A 85 15.10 -12.21 -4.58
C LEU A 85 15.15 -11.49 -3.23
N PHE A 86 14.00 -11.11 -2.67
CA PHE A 86 13.91 -10.48 -1.36
C PHE A 86 14.40 -11.39 -0.24
N HIS A 87 13.98 -12.67 -0.23
CA HIS A 87 14.42 -13.62 0.78
C HIS A 87 15.88 -14.06 0.59
N ALA A 88 16.38 -14.06 -0.64
CA ALA A 88 17.77 -14.37 -0.95
C ALA A 88 18.75 -13.28 -0.50
N GLN A 89 18.36 -12.00 -0.60
CA GLN A 89 19.21 -10.87 -0.20
C GLN A 89 19.19 -10.66 1.32
N LYS A 90 20.09 -11.36 2.02
CA LYS A 90 20.16 -11.34 3.48
C LYS A 90 20.67 -10.04 4.12
N THR A 91 20.95 -8.98 3.35
CA THR A 91 21.79 -7.86 3.79
C THR A 91 21.11 -6.49 3.89
N ASN A 92 19.82 -6.35 3.60
CA ASN A 92 19.16 -5.05 3.71
C ASN A 92 17.81 -5.11 4.45
N PRO A 93 17.69 -4.55 5.67
CA PRO A 93 16.48 -4.61 6.50
C PRO A 93 15.35 -3.70 5.99
N SER A 94 15.56 -2.92 4.93
CA SER A 94 14.63 -1.86 4.53
C SER A 94 13.81 -2.23 3.29
N THR A 95 12.65 -2.83 3.57
CA THR A 95 11.35 -2.61 2.91
C THR A 95 11.22 -2.90 1.41
N LYS A 96 10.32 -3.81 1.02
CA LYS A 96 9.71 -3.76 -0.31
C LYS A 96 8.23 -4.08 -0.29
N VAL A 97 7.48 -3.14 -0.84
CA VAL A 97 6.04 -3.18 -1.03
C VAL A 97 5.79 -3.35 -2.52
N TYR A 98 5.18 -4.45 -2.94
CA TYR A 98 4.96 -4.77 -4.35
C TYR A 98 3.53 -4.45 -4.77
N PHE A 99 3.38 -3.74 -5.89
CA PHE A 99 2.10 -3.45 -6.51
C PHE A 99 1.94 -4.25 -7.80
N GLU A 100 0.82 -4.95 -7.91
CA GLU A 100 0.33 -5.53 -9.16
C GLU A 100 -0.62 -4.52 -9.80
N SER A 101 -0.33 -4.12 -11.04
CA SER A 101 -1.25 -3.33 -11.87
C SER A 101 -1.58 -4.13 -13.11
N LYS A 102 -2.88 -4.29 -13.36
CA LYS A 102 -3.42 -4.61 -14.68
C LYS A 102 -2.95 -3.62 -15.75
#